data_AF-A0A6C8Y045-F1
#
_entry.id   AF-A0A6C8Y045-F1
#
_cell.length_a   1.000
_cell.length_b   1.000
_cell.length_c   1.000
_cell.angle_alpha   90.00
_cell.angle_beta   90.00
_cell.angle_gamma   90.00
#
_symmetry.space_group_name_H-M   'P 1'
#
loop_
_entity.id
_entity.type
_entity.pdbx_description
1 polymer ?
#
loop_
_entity_poly.entity_id
_entity_poly.type
_entity_poly.pdbx_seq_one_letter_code
_entity_poly.pdbx_strand_id
1 'polypeptide(L)'
;MRYQTTISHAVDADGERVNIRTPGLRDGDLFLCECCGSTLRLITDQDGIHRFIHTLHNNQAIVKAVNCPLLPGERKRKMKSPTVTGNWRCRLCHSRWYGDKRCPVCDDWTCSLEAY
;
A
#
# COMPACT_ATOMS: atom_id res chain seq x y z
N MET A 1 7.24 9.82 -7.63
CA MET A 1 5.77 9.68 -7.62
C MET A 1 5.32 9.53 -6.16
N ARG A 2 4.64 10.54 -5.60
CA ARG A 2 4.06 10.46 -4.25
C ARG A 2 2.68 9.82 -4.36
N TYR A 3 2.45 8.71 -3.67
CA TYR A 3 1.19 7.97 -3.68
C TYR A 3 0.26 8.61 -2.63
N GLN A 4 -0.43 9.68 -3.01
CA GLN A 4 -1.46 10.27 -2.14
C GLN A 4 -2.76 9.48 -2.34
N THR A 5 -3.03 8.55 -1.44
CA THR A 5 -4.38 8.00 -1.26
C THR A 5 -5.07 8.81 -0.17
N THR A 6 -6.23 9.39 -0.46
CA THR A 6 -7.07 10.08 0.53
C THR A 6 -7.88 9.04 1.30
N ILE A 7 -7.40 8.66 2.48
CA ILE A 7 -8.10 7.73 3.36
C ILE A 7 -8.88 8.53 4.39
N SER A 8 -10.17 8.19 4.55
CA SER A 8 -11.09 8.87 5.45
C SER A 8 -11.06 8.35 6.89
N HIS A 9 -10.64 7.10 7.10
CA HIS A 9 -10.59 6.45 8.41
C HIS A 9 -9.29 5.67 8.61
N ALA A 10 -8.76 5.72 9.83
CA ALA A 10 -7.59 4.98 10.26
C ALA A 10 -7.84 4.30 11.60
N VAL A 11 -6.96 3.39 11.98
CA VAL A 11 -6.93 2.76 13.30
C VAL A 11 -5.74 3.34 14.05
N ASP A 12 -5.93 3.81 15.28
CA ASP A 12 -4.86 4.35 16.12
C ASP A 12 -4.08 3.24 16.86
N ALA A 13 -3.18 3.65 17.75
CA ALA A 13 -2.34 2.73 18.54
C ALA A 13 -3.15 1.92 19.57
N ASP A 14 -4.28 2.43 20.02
CA ASP A 14 -5.20 1.77 20.95
C ASP A 14 -6.12 0.77 20.23
N GLY A 15 -6.11 0.77 18.89
CA GLY A 15 -6.94 -0.09 18.06
C GLY A 15 -8.30 0.54 17.72
N GLU A 16 -8.50 1.82 18.04
CA GLU A 16 -9.75 2.53 17.83
C GLU A 16 -9.82 3.16 16.45
N ARG A 17 -11.02 3.16 15.87
CA ARG A 17 -11.24 3.75 14.54
C ARG A 17 -11.36 5.27 14.65
N VAL A 18 -10.35 5.96 14.14
CA VAL A 18 -10.27 7.42 14.11
C VAL A 18 -10.49 7.95 12.69
N ASN A 19 -11.00 9.17 12.59
CA ASN A 19 -11.16 9.88 11.33
C ASN A 19 -10.54 11.28 11.43
N ILE A 20 -10.48 12.01 10.32
CA ILE A 20 -9.81 13.32 10.26
C ILE A 20 -10.43 14.39 11.18
N ARG A 21 -11.64 14.17 11.71
CA ARG A 21 -12.36 15.04 12.64
C ARG A 21 -12.19 14.61 14.10
N THR A 22 -11.54 13.47 14.36
CA THR A 22 -11.27 13.01 15.72
C THR A 22 -10.38 14.03 16.43
N PRO A 23 -10.82 14.60 17.57
CA PRO A 23 -10.01 15.55 18.31
C PRO A 23 -8.78 14.85 18.93
N GLY A 24 -7.65 15.55 18.97
CA GLY A 24 -6.43 15.05 19.62
C GLY A 24 -5.45 14.29 18.72
N LEU A 25 -5.74 14.15 17.43
CA LEU A 25 -4.80 13.57 16.46
C LEU A 25 -3.52 14.41 16.36
N ARG A 26 -2.34 13.79 16.46
CA ARG A 26 -1.04 14.47 16.32
C ARG A 26 -0.31 14.01 15.06
N ASP A 27 0.35 14.96 14.38
CA ASP A 27 1.32 14.60 13.33
C ASP A 27 2.51 13.91 13.99
N GLY A 28 2.79 12.68 13.55
CA GLY A 28 3.79 11.80 14.15
C GLY A 28 3.22 10.53 14.78
N ASP A 29 1.92 10.50 15.07
CA ASP A 29 1.27 9.29 15.58
C ASP A 29 1.23 8.19 14.51
N LEU A 30 1.35 6.94 14.97
CA LEU A 30 1.29 5.78 14.10
C LEU A 30 -0.17 5.40 13.87
N PHE A 31 -0.62 5.52 12.63
CA PHE A 31 -1.95 5.09 12.22
C PHE A 31 -1.87 3.86 11.32
N LEU A 32 -2.90 3.04 11.32
CA LEU A 32 -3.04 1.89 10.43
C LEU A 32 -4.25 2.05 9.51
N CYS A 33 -4.13 1.60 8.28
CA CYS A 33 -5.26 1.52 7.36
C CYS A 33 -6.18 0.38 7.78
N GLU A 34 -7.43 0.70 8.04
CA GLU A 34 -8.46 -0.29 8.37
C GLU A 34 -8.61 -1.37 7.27
N CYS A 35 -8.39 -1.00 6.00
CA CYS A 35 -8.58 -1.93 4.88
C CYS A 35 -7.38 -2.86 4.61
N CYS A 36 -6.14 -2.37 4.74
CA CYS A 36 -4.96 -3.15 4.35
C CYS A 36 -3.93 -3.35 5.48
N GLY A 37 -4.18 -2.77 6.66
CA GLY A 37 -3.27 -2.83 7.81
C GLY A 37 -1.89 -2.24 7.53
N SER A 38 -1.78 -1.35 6.54
CA SER A 38 -0.55 -0.60 6.28
C SER A 38 -0.49 0.63 7.15
N THR A 39 0.71 1.05 7.50
CA THR A 39 0.92 2.31 8.21
C THR A 39 0.47 3.52 7.40
N LEU A 40 -0.21 4.42 8.08
CA LEU A 40 -0.68 5.70 7.60
C LEU A 40 0.03 6.82 8.36
N ARG A 41 0.16 7.96 7.71
CA ARG A 41 0.60 9.21 8.32
C ARG A 41 -0.48 10.25 8.12
N LEU A 42 -0.73 11.00 9.18
CA LEU A 42 -1.56 12.19 9.12
C LEU A 42 -0.75 13.30 8.46
N ILE A 43 -1.27 13.88 7.39
CA ILE A 43 -0.74 15.12 6.82
C ILE A 43 -1.79 16.20 6.93
N THR A 44 -1.35 17.41 7.23
CA THR A 44 -2.18 18.61 7.17
C THR A 44 -1.89 19.31 5.86
N ASP A 45 -2.92 19.48 5.04
CA ASP A 45 -2.80 20.20 3.78
C ASP A 45 -2.66 21.72 4.01
N GLN A 46 -2.37 22.48 2.95
CA GLN A 46 -2.20 23.94 3.04
C GLN A 46 -3.49 24.64 3.51
N ASP A 47 -4.65 24.04 3.25
CA ASP A 47 -5.96 24.49 3.73
C ASP A 47 -6.29 24.09 5.19
N GLY A 48 -5.34 23.49 5.92
CA GLY A 48 -5.56 22.98 7.28
C GLY A 48 -6.38 21.68 7.32
N ILE A 49 -6.65 21.07 6.16
CA ILE A 49 -7.41 19.82 6.08
C ILE A 49 -6.49 18.64 6.40
N HIS A 50 -6.85 17.88 7.41
CA HIS A 50 -6.17 16.62 7.76
C HIS A 50 -6.52 15.51 6.77
N ARG A 51 -5.51 14.76 6.33
CA ARG A 51 -5.65 13.61 5.42
C ARG A 51 -4.73 12.48 5.89
N PHE A 52 -5.24 11.26 5.90
CA PHE A 52 -4.40 10.09 6.11
C PHE A 52 -3.83 9.62 4.78
N ILE A 53 -2.51 9.43 4.73
CA ILE A 53 -1.79 8.92 3.56
C ILE A 53 -1.00 7.66 3.93
N HIS A 54 -0.89 6.72 3.00
CA HIS A 54 -0.02 5.56 3.20
C HIS A 54 1.45 5.97 3.31
N THR A 55 2.14 5.49 4.33
CA THR A 55 3.59 5.62 4.42
C THR A 55 4.28 4.47 3.71
N LEU A 56 5.13 4.81 2.75
CA LEU A 56 5.90 3.85 1.95
C LEU A 56 7.30 3.65 2.54
N HIS A 57 7.36 3.43 3.85
CA HIS A 57 8.61 3.42 4.61
C HIS A 57 9.36 2.09 4.48
N ASN A 58 8.67 1.00 4.11
CA ASN A 58 9.28 -0.30 3.83
C ASN A 58 8.52 -1.06 2.73
N ASN A 59 9.11 -2.15 2.24
CA ASN A 59 8.54 -2.96 1.16
C ASN A 59 7.17 -3.54 1.51
N GLN A 60 6.94 -3.92 2.78
CA GLN A 60 5.67 -4.49 3.22
C GLN A 60 4.54 -3.46 3.21
N ALA A 61 4.81 -2.24 3.69
CA ALA A 61 3.88 -1.11 3.65
C ALA A 61 3.60 -0.69 2.20
N ILE A 62 4.60 -0.74 1.31
CA ILE A 62 4.40 -0.52 -0.12
C ILE A 62 3.44 -1.55 -0.71
N VAL A 63 3.66 -2.85 -0.47
CA VAL A 63 2.75 -3.91 -0.98
C VAL A 63 1.34 -3.73 -0.46
N LYS A 64 1.18 -3.48 0.85
CA LYS A 64 -0.14 -3.30 1.46
C LYS A 64 -0.84 -2.03 0.95
N ALA A 65 -0.11 -0.93 0.80
CA ALA A 65 -0.65 0.32 0.26
C ALA A 65 -1.08 0.16 -1.20
N VAL A 66 -0.26 -0.45 -2.05
CA VAL A 66 -0.54 -0.68 -3.49
C VAL A 66 -1.77 -1.58 -3.68
N ASN A 67 -1.96 -2.55 -2.80
CA ASN A 67 -3.13 -3.45 -2.83
C ASN A 67 -4.31 -2.92 -2.01
N CYS A 68 -4.22 -1.71 -1.44
CA CYS A 68 -5.29 -1.15 -0.64
C CYS A 68 -6.53 -0.88 -1.52
N PRO A 69 -7.73 -1.35 -1.14
CA PRO A 69 -8.97 -1.10 -1.89
C PRO A 69 -9.30 0.38 -2.05
N LEU A 70 -8.82 1.22 -1.11
CA LEU A 70 -9.03 2.67 -1.12
C LEU A 70 -8.04 3.41 -2.04
N LEU A 71 -7.09 2.70 -2.65
CA LEU A 71 -6.22 3.29 -3.66
C LEU A 71 -7.03 3.45 -4.96
N PRO A 72 -7.03 4.64 -5.60
CA PRO A 72 -7.75 4.84 -6.86
C PRO A 72 -7.32 3.76 -7.87
N GLY A 73 -8.28 2.91 -8.26
CA GLY A 73 -8.05 1.68 -9.03
C GLY A 73 -7.39 1.89 -10.40
N GLU A 74 -7.31 3.14 -10.87
CA GLU A 74 -6.69 3.55 -12.13
C GLU A 74 -5.20 3.21 -12.25
N ARG A 75 -4.55 2.78 -11.15
CA ARG A 75 -3.12 2.42 -11.13
C ARG A 75 -2.81 0.95 -10.87
N LYS A 76 -3.80 0.05 -10.82
CA LYS A 76 -3.49 -1.38 -11.01
C LYS A 76 -3.00 -1.53 -12.44
N ARG A 77 -1.67 -1.51 -12.63
CA ARG A 77 -1.04 -1.65 -13.94
C ARG A 77 -1.49 -2.98 -14.52
N LYS A 78 -2.48 -2.96 -15.42
CA LYS A 78 -2.85 -4.14 -16.18
C LYS A 78 -1.60 -4.59 -16.92
N MET A 79 -1.20 -5.83 -16.70
CA MET A 79 -0.11 -6.44 -17.44
C MET A 79 -0.51 -6.41 -18.91
N LYS A 80 0.22 -5.65 -19.74
CA LYS A 80 -0.17 -5.40 -21.14
C LYS A 80 -0.13 -6.66 -22.00
N SER A 81 0.61 -7.68 -21.56
CA SER A 81 0.75 -8.96 -22.25
C SER A 81 1.13 -10.06 -21.25
N PRO A 82 0.73 -11.32 -21.48
CA PRO A 82 1.28 -12.46 -20.76
C PRO A 82 2.81 -12.50 -20.92
N THR A 83 3.50 -12.96 -19.88
CA THR A 83 4.97 -13.04 -19.85
C THR A 83 5.42 -14.46 -20.14
N VAL A 84 6.69 -14.65 -20.51
CA VAL A 84 7.26 -15.99 -20.66
C VAL A 84 7.10 -16.73 -19.33
N THR A 85 6.50 -17.92 -19.37
CA THR A 85 6.37 -18.80 -18.20
C THR A 85 7.76 -19.14 -17.69
N GLY A 86 8.02 -18.89 -16.42
CA GLY A 86 9.35 -19.08 -15.84
C GLY A 86 9.32 -19.21 -14.33
N ASN A 87 10.49 -19.45 -13.75
CA ASN A 87 10.69 -19.36 -12.31
C ASN A 87 10.88 -17.90 -11.92
N TRP A 88 10.01 -17.42 -11.04
CA TRP A 88 10.00 -16.04 -10.58
C TRP A 88 10.19 -15.97 -9.07
N ARG A 89 10.79 -14.87 -8.61
CA ARG A 89 10.89 -14.49 -7.20
C ARG A 89 10.46 -13.05 -7.04
N CYS A 90 9.56 -12.79 -6.10
CA CYS A 90 9.17 -11.43 -5.77
C CYS A 90 10.21 -10.82 -4.84
N ARG A 91 10.74 -9.63 -5.17
CA ARG A 91 11.66 -8.89 -4.28
C ARG A 91 10.96 -8.27 -3.07
N LEU A 92 9.62 -8.21 -3.07
CA LEU A 92 8.83 -7.59 -1.99
C LEU A 92 8.38 -8.62 -0.95
N CYS A 93 7.72 -9.70 -1.36
CA CYS A 93 7.27 -10.75 -0.44
C CYS A 93 8.23 -11.95 -0.35
N HIS A 94 9.31 -11.95 -1.15
CA HIS A 94 10.29 -13.04 -1.23
C HIS A 94 9.75 -14.41 -1.66
N SER A 95 8.46 -14.52 -1.99
CA SER A 95 7.85 -15.74 -2.54
C SER A 95 8.48 -16.10 -3.88
N ARG A 96 8.61 -17.41 -4.13
CA ARG A 96 9.02 -17.99 -5.41
C ARG A 96 7.84 -18.73 -6.02
N TRP A 97 7.64 -18.64 -7.33
CA TRP A 97 6.59 -19.38 -8.04
C TRP A 97 7.02 -19.66 -9.49
N TYR A 98 6.41 -20.68 -10.07
CA TYR A 98 6.53 -20.99 -11.48
C TYR A 98 5.26 -20.52 -12.21
N GLY A 99 5.40 -19.80 -13.32
CA GLY A 99 4.24 -19.27 -14.05
C GLY A 99 4.52 -17.95 -14.74
N ASP A 100 3.49 -17.13 -14.85
CA ASP A 100 3.62 -15.74 -15.27
C ASP A 100 4.43 -14.91 -14.26
N LYS A 101 5.05 -13.83 -14.76
CA LYS A 101 5.83 -12.87 -13.97
C LYS A 101 4.99 -12.14 -12.92
N ARG A 102 3.66 -12.23 -12.95
CA ARG A 102 2.80 -11.60 -11.93
C ARG A 102 2.90 -12.36 -10.62
N CYS A 103 3.34 -11.67 -9.56
CA CYS A 103 3.40 -12.27 -8.23
C CYS A 103 1.99 -12.62 -7.73
N PRO A 104 1.71 -13.89 -7.34
CA PRO A 104 0.40 -14.30 -6.87
C PRO A 104 0.03 -13.69 -5.51
N VAL A 105 1.02 -13.25 -4.73
CA VAL A 105 0.82 -12.65 -3.39
C VAL A 105 0.70 -11.13 -3.47
N CYS A 106 1.58 -10.47 -4.22
CA CYS A 106 1.60 -9.01 -4.32
C CYS A 106 0.71 -8.47 -5.44
N ASP A 107 0.20 -9.34 -6.30
CA ASP A 107 -0.54 -9.02 -7.52
C ASP A 107 0.22 -8.06 -8.48
N ASP A 108 1.55 -8.03 -8.36
CA ASP A 108 2.45 -7.11 -9.06
C ASP A 108 3.49 -7.90 -9.87
N TRP A 109 3.70 -7.51 -11.13
CA TRP A 109 4.67 -8.12 -12.05
C TRP A 109 5.99 -7.36 -12.12
N THR A 110 6.02 -6.10 -11.69
CA THR A 110 7.22 -5.25 -11.75
C THR A 110 8.25 -5.58 -10.69
N CYS A 111 7.80 -6.25 -9.63
CA CYS A 111 8.61 -6.65 -8.50
C CYS A 111 9.07 -8.10 -8.58
N SER A 112 8.82 -8.78 -9.69
CA SER A 112 9.21 -10.16 -9.92
C SER A 112 10.51 -10.22 -10.72
N LEU A 113 11.48 -10.94 -10.18
CA LEU A 113 12.79 -11.20 -10.77
C LEU A 113 12.86 -12.67 -11.19
N GLU A 114 13.67 -12.99 -12.19
CA GLU A 114 13.93 -14.38 -12.55
C GLU A 114 14.64 -15.08 -11.39
N ALA A 115 14.13 -16.25 -11.03
CA ALA A 115 14.72 -17.12 -10.04
C ALA A 115 15.51 -18.21 -10.77
N TYR A 116 16.83 -18.02 -10.85
CA TYR A 116 17.76 -19.10 -11.18
C TYR A 116 17.68 -20.22 -10.14
#